data_AF-A0A9Q3X728-F1
#
_entry.id   AF-A0A9Q3X728-F1
#
_cell.length_a   1.000
_cell.length_b   1.000
_cell.length_c   1.000
_cell.angle_alpha   90.00
_cell.angle_beta   90.00
_cell.angle_gamma   90.00
#
_symmetry.space_group_name_H-M   'P 1'
#
loop_
_entity.id
_entity.type
_entity.pdbx_description
1 polymer ?
#
loop_
_entity_poly.entity_id
_entity_poly.type
_entity_poly.pdbx_seq_one_letter_code
_entity_poly.pdbx_strand_id
1 'polypeptide(L)'
;MNIPPRLSNTSTDYLAHTPSADTQRLAPQAPMLRQAPPTLSDAQNSASTTTARGAENADMDTALNSIMDALSSLLGNIKQLVAQLSPKKTEPNTPAPIPANPRYEPHTAKPYSQTALVDGFRQQRGTMNCVTVAGIKAAMQRFGGPNEIYSSVQKTPDGYDISMRDNPNRIFHVTNEEIDEATQKSGFTGNNEKMLKEANFMYAVSAKRAQFENNDGRASESFSAALATLDSWEHTHEGLYRLGLKNYVEQTSAIDLANGAPGVMASDNHVYTVLNGRKDDYGTLGYRPAPWDSALKLR
;
A
#
# COMPACT_ATOMS: atom_id res chain seq x y z
N MET A 1 -39.52 50.22 3.74
CA MET A 1 -39.29 49.54 2.45
C MET A 1 -38.58 50.53 1.52
N ASN A 2 -37.51 50.13 0.83
CA ASN A 2 -36.98 50.78 -0.38
C ASN A 2 -35.81 49.95 -0.95
N ILE A 3 -35.93 49.48 -2.20
CA ILE A 3 -34.96 48.66 -2.93
C ILE A 3 -35.25 48.85 -4.44
N PRO A 4 -34.26 48.96 -5.36
CA PRO A 4 -32.90 49.48 -5.28
C PRO A 4 -32.72 50.68 -6.27
N PRO A 5 -31.55 50.86 -6.90
CA PRO A 5 -31.49 50.46 -8.32
C PRO A 5 -30.34 49.48 -8.65
N ARG A 6 -30.45 48.80 -9.80
CA ARG A 6 -29.39 47.95 -10.37
C ARG A 6 -28.33 48.79 -11.07
N LEU A 7 -27.11 48.27 -11.14
CA LEU A 7 -26.22 48.43 -12.31
C LEU A 7 -25.79 47.05 -12.81
N SER A 8 -25.33 46.97 -14.06
CA SER A 8 -25.29 45.75 -14.87
C SER A 8 -23.93 45.43 -15.47
N ASN A 9 -23.75 44.15 -15.80
CA ASN A 9 -22.70 43.50 -16.57
C ASN A 9 -21.75 44.38 -17.42
N THR A 10 -20.47 44.02 -17.38
CA THR A 10 -19.64 43.92 -18.59
C THR A 10 -19.02 42.53 -18.65
N SER A 11 -19.33 41.75 -19.69
CA SER A 11 -18.63 40.49 -19.99
C SER A 11 -17.33 40.78 -20.73
N THR A 12 -16.35 39.88 -20.61
CA THR A 12 -15.33 39.69 -21.65
C THR A 12 -14.89 38.24 -21.65
N ASP A 13 -15.10 37.55 -22.76
CA ASP A 13 -14.74 36.14 -22.93
C ASP A 13 -13.23 35.96 -23.14
N TYR A 14 -12.68 34.85 -22.67
CA TYR A 14 -11.50 34.25 -23.31
C TYR A 14 -11.56 32.71 -23.31
N LEU A 15 -12.09 32.21 -24.43
CA LEU A 15 -11.93 30.92 -25.10
C LEU A 15 -11.30 29.72 -24.33
N ALA A 16 -12.00 28.60 -24.42
CA ALA A 16 -11.60 27.31 -23.87
C ALA A 16 -10.33 26.70 -24.49
N HIS A 17 -9.67 25.82 -23.71
CA HIS A 17 -8.81 24.75 -24.19
C HIS A 17 -9.19 23.44 -23.47
N THR A 18 -9.48 22.39 -24.24
CA THR A 18 -9.76 21.04 -23.74
C THR A 18 -8.52 20.14 -23.89
N PRO A 19 -8.03 19.50 -22.82
CA PRO A 19 -7.16 18.33 -22.94
C PRO A 19 -7.99 17.08 -23.29
N SER A 20 -7.46 16.25 -24.21
CA SER A 20 -7.99 14.93 -24.51
C SER A 20 -7.55 13.89 -23.46
N ALA A 21 -8.20 12.74 -23.45
CA ALA A 21 -7.79 11.57 -22.66
C ALA A 21 -6.41 11.01 -23.10
N ASP A 22 -5.80 10.27 -22.16
CA ASP A 22 -4.67 9.36 -22.27
C ASP A 22 -3.43 9.76 -23.11
N THR A 23 -2.33 10.04 -22.41
CA THR A 23 -0.99 9.58 -22.83
C THR A 23 -0.04 9.54 -21.62
N GLN A 24 0.01 8.41 -20.93
CA GLN A 24 1.10 8.16 -19.96
C GLN A 24 2.44 8.08 -20.71
N ARG A 25 3.45 8.83 -20.27
CA ARG A 25 4.80 8.80 -20.83
C ARG A 25 5.82 8.61 -19.72
N LEU A 26 6.70 7.62 -19.89
CA LEU A 26 7.72 7.21 -18.93
C LEU A 26 8.62 8.38 -18.50
N ALA A 27 8.85 8.50 -17.19
CA ALA A 27 9.87 9.38 -16.60
C ALA A 27 11.22 8.63 -16.47
N PRO A 28 12.38 9.29 -16.67
CA PRO A 28 13.69 8.65 -16.68
C PRO A 28 14.35 8.53 -15.29
N GLN A 29 15.42 7.74 -15.22
CA GLN A 29 16.21 7.47 -14.01
C GLN A 29 17.17 8.63 -13.63
N ALA A 30 17.60 8.61 -12.36
CA ALA A 30 18.55 9.56 -11.77
C ALA A 30 20.03 9.32 -12.22
N PRO A 31 20.96 10.28 -12.00
CA PRO A 31 22.17 10.38 -12.82
C PRO A 31 23.39 9.57 -12.33
N MET A 32 24.28 9.23 -13.27
CA MET A 32 25.61 8.66 -13.00
C MET A 32 26.67 9.72 -12.65
N LEU A 33 27.74 9.29 -11.96
CA LEU A 33 28.91 10.11 -11.66
C LEU A 33 30.23 9.40 -11.97
N ARG A 34 31.10 10.14 -12.69
CA ARG A 34 32.58 10.12 -12.69
C ARG A 34 33.37 8.94 -13.31
N GLN A 35 33.98 9.29 -14.46
CA GLN A 35 35.44 9.33 -14.70
C GLN A 35 36.28 8.02 -14.72
N ALA A 36 36.99 7.84 -15.83
CA ALA A 36 38.16 6.96 -16.06
C ALA A 36 39.36 7.87 -16.46
N PRO A 37 40.53 7.41 -16.98
CA PRO A 37 41.09 6.06 -17.23
C PRO A 37 42.50 5.95 -16.55
N PRO A 38 43.56 5.24 -17.02
CA PRO A 38 43.76 4.18 -18.04
C PRO A 38 44.34 2.88 -17.38
N THR A 39 45.08 1.90 -17.95
CA THR A 39 45.86 1.71 -19.20
C THR A 39 45.86 0.26 -19.72
N LEU A 40 46.03 0.12 -21.05
CA LEU A 40 46.84 -0.84 -21.86
C LEU A 40 47.25 -2.25 -21.34
N SER A 41 47.33 -3.17 -22.30
CA SER A 41 47.82 -4.55 -22.18
C SER A 41 49.27 -4.72 -22.72
N ASP A 42 49.68 -5.99 -22.86
CA ASP A 42 50.79 -6.51 -23.68
C ASP A 42 52.21 -6.43 -23.12
N ALA A 43 52.72 -7.57 -22.65
CA ALA A 43 54.03 -8.11 -23.02
C ALA A 43 54.13 -9.61 -22.71
N GLN A 44 54.58 -10.42 -23.67
CA GLN A 44 55.02 -11.79 -23.42
C GLN A 44 56.50 -11.79 -23.02
N ASN A 45 56.91 -12.68 -22.13
CA ASN A 45 58.26 -13.27 -22.21
C ASN A 45 58.31 -14.65 -21.54
N SER A 46 59.24 -15.49 -21.98
CA SER A 46 59.28 -16.92 -21.67
C SER A 46 60.67 -17.41 -21.29
N ALA A 47 60.72 -18.60 -20.65
CA ALA A 47 61.92 -19.33 -20.22
C ALA A 47 62.76 -18.67 -19.09
N SER A 48 63.43 -19.41 -18.20
CA SER A 48 63.30 -20.83 -17.82
C SER A 48 64.03 -21.11 -16.51
N THR A 49 63.38 -21.75 -15.52
CA THR A 49 64.09 -22.31 -14.35
C THR A 49 63.36 -23.54 -13.80
N THR A 50 63.85 -24.74 -14.13
CA THR A 50 63.29 -26.01 -13.67
C THR A 50 64.06 -26.54 -12.46
N THR A 51 63.78 -26.04 -11.25
CA THR A 51 64.31 -26.60 -9.97
C THR A 51 63.55 -26.17 -8.70
N ALA A 52 62.21 -26.05 -8.75
CA ALA A 52 61.39 -25.72 -7.55
C ALA A 52 59.99 -26.36 -7.53
N ARG A 53 59.34 -26.47 -8.71
CA ARG A 53 57.95 -26.91 -8.95
C ARG A 53 57.48 -28.28 -8.38
N GLY A 54 58.31 -29.00 -7.64
CA GLY A 54 57.90 -30.22 -6.94
C GLY A 54 57.25 -29.96 -5.57
N ALA A 55 57.69 -28.92 -4.85
CA ALA A 55 57.24 -28.65 -3.48
C ALA A 55 56.14 -27.58 -3.43
N GLU A 56 56.34 -26.42 -4.07
CA GLU A 56 55.39 -25.30 -4.05
C GLU A 56 54.00 -25.69 -4.62
N ASN A 57 53.96 -26.54 -5.65
CA ASN A 57 52.70 -27.01 -6.21
C ASN A 57 51.95 -27.94 -5.24
N ALA A 58 52.66 -28.83 -4.53
CA ALA A 58 52.04 -29.72 -3.55
C ALA A 58 51.49 -28.94 -2.33
N ASP A 59 52.18 -27.87 -1.92
CA ASP A 59 51.73 -26.97 -0.84
C ASP A 59 50.55 -26.10 -1.30
N MET A 60 50.58 -25.58 -2.53
CA MET A 60 49.47 -24.87 -3.18
C MET A 60 48.22 -25.75 -3.33
N ASP A 61 48.37 -27.00 -3.81
CA ASP A 61 47.28 -27.97 -3.94
C ASP A 61 46.73 -28.37 -2.56
N THR A 62 47.60 -28.52 -1.55
CA THR A 62 47.19 -28.80 -0.16
C THR A 62 46.40 -27.62 0.44
N ALA A 63 46.86 -26.39 0.23
CA ALA A 63 46.14 -25.19 0.64
C ALA A 63 44.79 -25.04 -0.09
N LEU A 64 44.74 -25.31 -1.40
CA LEU A 64 43.52 -25.26 -2.20
C LEU A 64 42.51 -26.32 -1.74
N ASN A 65 42.96 -27.55 -1.50
CA ASN A 65 42.12 -28.61 -0.93
C ASN A 65 41.60 -28.23 0.47
N SER A 66 42.46 -27.70 1.34
CA SER A 66 42.06 -27.23 2.67
C SER A 66 41.02 -26.09 2.61
N ILE A 67 41.10 -25.19 1.63
CA ILE A 67 40.09 -24.15 1.38
C ILE A 67 38.78 -24.77 0.88
N MET A 68 38.84 -25.76 -0.02
CA MET A 68 37.66 -26.46 -0.54
C MET A 68 36.97 -27.32 0.53
N ASP A 69 37.72 -27.93 1.46
CA ASP A 69 37.19 -28.62 2.62
C ASP A 69 36.55 -27.64 3.62
N ALA A 70 37.17 -26.49 3.87
CA ALA A 70 36.60 -25.44 4.72
C ALA A 70 35.28 -24.87 4.12
N LEU A 71 35.24 -24.65 2.80
CA LEU A 71 34.02 -24.25 2.08
C LEU A 71 32.96 -25.35 2.12
N SER A 72 33.34 -26.62 1.95
CA SER A 72 32.41 -27.76 2.02
C SER A 72 31.84 -27.95 3.43
N SER A 73 32.65 -27.75 4.46
CA SER A 73 32.24 -27.75 5.87
C SER A 73 31.31 -26.58 6.17
N LEU A 74 31.62 -25.37 5.70
CA LEU A 74 30.75 -24.20 5.83
C LEU A 74 29.40 -24.41 5.12
N LEU A 75 29.39 -24.99 3.93
CA LEU A 75 28.17 -25.38 3.22
C LEU A 75 27.38 -26.48 3.95
N GLY A 76 28.07 -27.40 4.63
CA GLY A 76 27.44 -28.39 5.51
C GLY A 76 26.77 -27.75 6.74
N ASN A 77 27.46 -26.83 7.40
CA ASN A 77 26.96 -26.08 8.55
C ASN A 77 25.79 -25.17 8.17
N ILE A 78 25.85 -24.50 7.02
CA ILE A 78 24.74 -23.72 6.46
C ILE A 78 23.55 -24.64 6.13
N LYS A 79 23.77 -25.83 5.56
CA LYS A 79 22.68 -26.81 5.33
C LYS A 79 22.04 -27.29 6.63
N GLN A 80 22.83 -27.53 7.69
CA GLN A 80 22.27 -27.88 9.01
C GLN A 80 21.50 -26.70 9.63
N LEU A 81 22.03 -25.48 9.56
CA LEU A 81 21.34 -24.30 10.08
C LEU A 81 20.05 -24.02 9.31
N VAL A 82 20.06 -24.15 7.98
CA VAL A 82 18.85 -24.08 7.13
C VAL A 82 17.89 -25.24 7.43
N ALA A 83 18.35 -26.43 7.80
CA ALA A 83 17.47 -27.52 8.25
C ALA A 83 16.87 -27.30 9.65
N GLN A 84 17.51 -26.50 10.51
CA GLN A 84 17.02 -26.11 11.83
C GLN A 84 16.10 -24.87 11.78
N LEU A 85 16.37 -23.94 10.84
CA LEU A 85 15.55 -22.75 10.56
C LEU A 85 14.41 -23.02 9.58
N SER A 86 14.48 -24.13 8.81
CA SER A 86 13.32 -24.64 8.08
C SER A 86 12.20 -24.86 9.09
N PRO A 87 10.99 -24.31 8.87
CA PRO A 87 9.88 -24.57 9.79
C PRO A 87 9.69 -26.08 9.86
N LYS A 88 9.84 -26.63 11.07
CA LYS A 88 9.60 -28.06 11.34
C LYS A 88 8.28 -28.41 10.67
N LYS A 89 8.28 -29.42 9.80
CA LYS A 89 7.07 -29.94 9.18
C LYS A 89 6.22 -30.61 10.26
N THR A 90 5.53 -29.79 11.04
CA THR A 90 4.22 -30.14 11.58
C THR A 90 3.44 -30.75 10.43
N GLU A 91 2.77 -31.84 10.72
CA GLU A 91 1.74 -32.37 9.84
C GLU A 91 0.78 -31.23 9.47
N PRO A 92 0.15 -31.25 8.29
CA PRO A 92 -0.88 -30.28 7.99
C PRO A 92 -1.98 -30.46 9.04
N ASN A 93 -1.98 -29.58 10.04
CA ASN A 93 -3.17 -29.18 10.78
C ASN A 93 -4.14 -28.67 9.72
N THR A 94 -4.87 -29.61 9.09
CA THR A 94 -5.94 -29.30 8.16
C THR A 94 -6.85 -28.36 8.91
N PRO A 95 -6.97 -27.08 8.50
CA PRO A 95 -7.81 -26.14 9.21
C PRO A 95 -9.20 -26.77 9.30
N ALA A 96 -9.72 -26.91 10.52
CA ALA A 96 -10.99 -27.58 10.77
C ALA A 96 -12.00 -27.02 9.75
N PRO A 97 -12.59 -27.86 8.85
CA PRO A 97 -13.04 -27.39 7.54
C PRO A 97 -13.87 -26.12 7.66
N ILE A 98 -13.36 -25.01 7.09
CA ILE A 98 -13.95 -23.68 7.24
C ILE A 98 -15.45 -23.83 6.94
N PRO A 99 -16.33 -23.61 7.94
CA PRO A 99 -17.71 -24.08 7.87
C PRO A 99 -18.35 -23.49 6.61
N ALA A 100 -18.92 -24.36 5.78
CA ALA A 100 -19.24 -24.05 4.39
C ALA A 100 -20.28 -22.94 4.27
N ASN A 101 -19.78 -21.70 4.22
CA ASN A 101 -20.49 -20.43 4.09
C ASN A 101 -21.85 -20.40 4.83
N PRO A 102 -21.88 -20.38 6.18
CA PRO A 102 -23.07 -19.96 6.89
C PRO A 102 -23.45 -18.58 6.36
N ARG A 103 -24.71 -18.43 5.92
CA ARG A 103 -25.22 -17.21 5.28
C ARG A 103 -24.78 -16.00 6.10
N TYR A 104 -24.02 -15.08 5.49
CA TYR A 104 -23.46 -13.87 6.10
C TYR A 104 -24.47 -13.25 7.07
N GLU A 105 -24.26 -13.45 8.37
CA GLU A 105 -25.05 -12.82 9.40
C GLU A 105 -24.84 -11.31 9.24
N PRO A 106 -25.90 -10.53 8.96
CA PRO A 106 -25.74 -9.13 8.58
C PRO A 106 -25.22 -8.34 9.78
N HIS A 107 -23.91 -8.08 9.80
CA HIS A 107 -23.25 -7.27 10.82
C HIS A 107 -24.08 -6.01 11.10
N THR A 108 -24.59 -5.91 12.33
CA THR A 108 -25.75 -5.06 12.64
C THR A 108 -25.42 -3.57 12.80
N ALA A 109 -24.16 -3.19 12.64
CA ALA A 109 -23.76 -1.78 12.61
C ALA A 109 -24.20 -1.14 11.29
N LYS A 110 -24.67 0.12 11.36
CA LYS A 110 -24.99 0.90 10.17
C LYS A 110 -23.71 1.53 9.60
N PRO A 111 -23.61 1.75 8.27
CA PRO A 111 -22.55 2.56 7.68
C PRO A 111 -22.44 3.93 8.36
N TYR A 112 -21.21 4.45 8.44
CA TYR A 112 -20.98 5.74 9.07
C TYR A 112 -21.57 6.89 8.24
N SER A 113 -22.25 7.82 8.90
CA SER A 113 -22.81 8.99 8.21
C SER A 113 -21.71 9.88 7.63
N GLN A 114 -21.97 10.51 6.49
CA GLN A 114 -20.98 11.35 5.79
C GLN A 114 -20.46 12.50 6.69
N THR A 115 -21.32 13.13 7.49
CA THR A 115 -20.91 14.12 8.50
C THR A 115 -19.96 13.54 9.55
N ALA A 116 -20.26 12.36 10.10
CA ALA A 116 -19.38 11.70 11.08
C ALA A 116 -18.02 11.33 10.48
N LEU A 117 -17.94 11.10 9.16
CA LEU A 117 -16.70 10.82 8.44
C LEU A 117 -15.86 12.08 8.14
N VAL A 118 -16.44 13.28 8.17
CA VAL A 118 -15.65 14.54 8.11
C VAL A 118 -14.91 14.75 9.43
N ASP A 119 -15.65 14.73 10.54
CA ASP A 119 -15.12 15.08 11.87
C ASP A 119 -14.38 13.93 12.58
N GLY A 120 -14.64 12.68 12.16
CA GLY A 120 -14.24 11.48 12.89
C GLY A 120 -12.76 11.14 12.80
N PHE A 121 -12.16 11.24 11.62
CA PHE A 121 -10.71 11.20 11.39
C PHE A 121 -10.31 11.91 10.09
N ARG A 122 -9.03 12.26 9.94
CA ARG A 122 -8.41 12.86 8.75
C ARG A 122 -6.91 12.61 8.75
N GLN A 123 -6.28 12.65 7.57
CA GLN A 123 -4.83 12.72 7.47
C GLN A 123 -4.30 14.11 7.85
N GLN A 124 -3.01 14.19 8.18
CA GLN A 124 -2.30 15.45 8.35
C GLN A 124 -2.05 16.14 6.99
N ARG A 125 -2.20 17.47 6.91
CA ARG A 125 -1.84 18.24 5.70
C ARG A 125 -0.36 18.07 5.36
N GLY A 126 -0.07 17.72 4.11
CA GLY A 126 1.29 17.47 3.60
C GLY A 126 1.73 16.00 3.61
N THR A 127 0.93 15.08 4.14
CA THR A 127 1.12 13.62 3.91
C THR A 127 0.61 13.24 2.52
N MET A 128 1.16 12.16 1.96
CA MET A 128 0.84 11.65 0.62
C MET A 128 -0.20 10.51 0.66
N ASN A 129 -0.43 9.89 1.82
CA ASN A 129 -1.33 8.75 2.06
C ASN A 129 -2.85 8.94 1.80
N CYS A 130 -3.22 9.96 1.02
CA CYS A 130 -4.58 10.34 0.65
C CYS A 130 -5.38 9.21 -0.02
N VAL A 131 -4.76 8.41 -0.90
CA VAL A 131 -5.40 7.25 -1.55
C VAL A 131 -5.89 6.24 -0.52
N THR A 132 -5.09 5.96 0.52
CA THR A 132 -5.50 5.07 1.60
C THR A 132 -6.59 5.71 2.48
N VAL A 133 -6.43 6.98 2.85
CA VAL A 133 -7.39 7.72 3.71
C VAL A 133 -8.78 7.80 3.06
N ALA A 134 -8.83 8.20 1.80
CA ALA A 134 -10.06 8.30 1.02
C ALA A 134 -10.70 6.92 0.80
N GLY A 135 -9.88 5.88 0.61
CA GLY A 135 -10.34 4.50 0.53
C GLY A 135 -11.01 4.02 1.81
N ILE A 136 -10.40 4.30 2.98
CA ILE A 136 -10.96 3.97 4.31
C ILE A 136 -12.30 4.69 4.51
N LYS A 137 -12.37 6.00 4.24
CA LYS A 137 -13.63 6.77 4.39
C LYS A 137 -14.73 6.29 3.46
N ALA A 138 -14.42 6.00 2.20
CA ALA A 138 -15.39 5.45 1.23
C ALA A 138 -15.91 4.08 1.68
N ALA A 139 -15.04 3.19 2.17
CA ALA A 139 -15.43 1.89 2.71
C ALA A 139 -16.33 2.03 3.96
N MET A 140 -15.99 2.96 4.86
CA MET A 140 -16.80 3.26 6.06
C MET A 140 -18.16 3.87 5.74
N GLN A 141 -18.25 4.69 4.68
CA GLN A 141 -19.50 5.25 4.15
C GLN A 141 -20.39 4.17 3.50
N ARG A 142 -19.77 3.15 2.89
CA ARG A 142 -20.48 2.07 2.19
C ARG A 142 -20.99 0.96 3.11
N PHE A 143 -20.18 0.57 4.09
CA PHE A 143 -20.35 -0.69 4.83
C PHE A 143 -20.48 -0.50 6.35
N GLY A 144 -19.52 0.15 7.02
CA GLY A 144 -19.50 0.25 8.49
C GLY A 144 -18.09 0.37 9.05
N GLY A 145 -17.80 -0.31 10.15
CA GLY A 145 -16.44 -0.47 10.67
C GLY A 145 -15.69 -1.63 9.99
N PRO A 146 -14.53 -2.04 10.53
CA PRO A 146 -13.71 -3.11 9.94
C PRO A 146 -14.45 -4.44 9.80
N ASN A 147 -15.29 -4.79 10.78
CA ASN A 147 -16.10 -6.02 10.77
C ASN A 147 -17.10 -6.04 9.61
N GLU A 148 -17.68 -4.87 9.29
CA GLU A 148 -18.65 -4.72 8.20
C GLU A 148 -18.00 -4.65 6.81
N ILE A 149 -16.67 -4.40 6.75
CA ILE A 149 -15.88 -4.18 5.53
C ILE A 149 -15.14 -5.45 5.09
N TYR A 150 -14.46 -6.13 6.00
CA TYR A 150 -13.72 -7.36 5.67
C TYR A 150 -14.68 -8.56 5.51
N SER A 151 -14.14 -9.75 5.23
CA SER A 151 -14.91 -11.01 5.22
C SER A 151 -14.84 -11.74 6.56
N SER A 152 -13.78 -11.52 7.35
CA SER A 152 -13.74 -11.83 8.78
C SER A 152 -12.66 -10.97 9.44
N VAL A 153 -12.86 -10.67 10.72
CA VAL A 153 -11.85 -10.06 11.62
C VAL A 153 -11.87 -10.89 12.89
N GLN A 154 -10.79 -11.62 13.16
CA GLN A 154 -10.70 -12.54 14.29
C GLN A 154 -9.53 -12.13 15.19
N LYS A 155 -9.79 -11.91 16.48
CA LYS A 155 -8.74 -11.51 17.43
C LYS A 155 -7.90 -12.71 17.85
N THR A 156 -6.58 -12.58 17.77
CA THR A 156 -5.59 -13.54 18.26
C THR A 156 -5.00 -13.05 19.61
N PRO A 157 -4.09 -13.79 20.28
CA PRO A 157 -3.43 -13.32 21.49
C PRO A 157 -2.53 -12.09 21.25
N ASP A 158 -1.96 -12.00 20.06
CA ASP A 158 -0.89 -11.10 19.60
C ASP A 158 -1.34 -10.06 18.56
N GLY A 159 -2.58 -10.13 18.07
CA GLY A 159 -3.08 -9.29 16.99
C GLY A 159 -4.44 -9.72 16.46
N TYR A 160 -4.59 -9.73 15.13
CA TYR A 160 -5.82 -10.08 14.42
C TYR A 160 -5.54 -10.81 13.09
N ASP A 161 -6.34 -11.84 12.82
CA ASP A 161 -6.42 -12.54 11.54
C ASP A 161 -7.57 -11.97 10.69
N ILE A 162 -7.26 -11.51 9.48
CA ILE A 162 -8.19 -10.77 8.61
C ILE A 162 -8.41 -11.52 7.29
N SER A 163 -9.66 -11.88 6.98
CA SER A 163 -10.04 -12.40 5.66
C SER A 163 -10.53 -11.25 4.77
N MET A 164 -9.92 -11.04 3.61
CA MET A 164 -10.35 -9.97 2.68
C MET A 164 -11.65 -10.32 1.94
N ARG A 165 -12.42 -9.31 1.53
CA ARG A 165 -13.70 -9.51 0.81
C ARG A 165 -13.53 -9.88 -0.67
N ASP A 166 -12.42 -9.51 -1.30
CA ASP A 166 -12.07 -9.89 -2.68
C ASP A 166 -11.43 -11.30 -2.75
N ASN A 167 -10.85 -11.79 -1.64
CA ASN A 167 -10.34 -13.16 -1.51
C ASN A 167 -10.45 -13.68 -0.06
N PRO A 168 -11.61 -14.23 0.36
CA PRO A 168 -11.83 -14.73 1.72
C PRO A 168 -10.89 -15.86 2.15
N ASN A 169 -10.32 -16.60 1.18
CA ASN A 169 -9.37 -17.68 1.43
C ASN A 169 -7.95 -17.17 1.77
N ARG A 170 -7.70 -15.86 1.63
CA ARG A 170 -6.44 -15.24 2.06
C ARG A 170 -6.65 -14.55 3.41
N ILE A 171 -6.00 -15.11 4.43
CA ILE A 171 -5.88 -14.51 5.75
C ILE A 171 -4.61 -13.65 5.78
N PHE A 172 -4.73 -12.44 6.32
CA PHE A 172 -3.62 -11.55 6.66
C PHE A 172 -3.58 -11.42 8.18
N HIS A 173 -2.46 -11.83 8.80
CA HIS A 173 -2.22 -11.60 10.22
C HIS A 173 -1.60 -10.21 10.40
N VAL A 174 -2.12 -9.42 11.35
CA VAL A 174 -1.59 -8.10 11.75
C VAL A 174 -1.39 -8.09 13.25
N THR A 175 -0.16 -7.85 13.72
CA THR A 175 0.13 -7.84 15.16
C THR A 175 -0.31 -6.54 15.84
N ASN A 176 -0.36 -6.51 17.18
CA ASN A 176 -0.61 -5.28 17.93
C ASN A 176 0.49 -4.22 17.68
N GLU A 177 1.76 -4.65 17.60
CA GLU A 177 2.90 -3.77 17.31
C GLU A 177 2.81 -3.15 15.90
N GLU A 178 2.28 -3.89 14.93
CA GLU A 178 2.01 -3.40 13.59
C GLU A 178 0.84 -2.41 13.55
N ILE A 179 -0.19 -2.60 14.38
CA ILE A 179 -1.26 -1.62 14.58
C ILE A 179 -0.71 -0.34 15.25
N ASP A 180 0.20 -0.48 16.22
CA ASP A 180 0.83 0.66 16.89
C ASP A 180 1.81 1.42 15.97
N GLU A 181 2.60 0.74 15.14
CA GLU A 181 3.44 1.40 14.14
C GLU A 181 2.57 2.11 13.09
N ALA A 182 1.54 1.44 12.58
CA ALA A 182 0.61 2.05 11.62
C ALA A 182 -0.10 3.27 12.20
N THR A 183 -0.49 3.23 13.48
CA THR A 183 -1.08 4.36 14.21
C THR A 183 -0.12 5.54 14.34
N GLN A 184 1.17 5.29 14.55
CA GLN A 184 2.21 6.33 14.61
C GLN A 184 2.54 6.91 13.23
N LYS A 185 2.50 6.09 12.18
CA LYS A 185 2.91 6.46 10.81
C LYS A 185 1.79 7.06 9.96
N SER A 186 0.52 6.80 10.28
CA SER A 186 -0.63 7.29 9.50
C SER A 186 -0.78 8.82 9.55
N GLY A 187 -0.34 9.46 10.65
CA GLY A 187 -0.60 10.86 10.94
C GLY A 187 -2.09 11.19 11.11
N PHE A 188 -2.94 10.19 11.39
CA PHE A 188 -4.38 10.39 11.49
C PHE A 188 -4.75 11.14 12.77
N THR A 189 -5.59 12.17 12.64
CA THR A 189 -6.16 12.94 13.76
C THR A 189 -7.68 12.98 13.64
N GLY A 190 -8.41 13.05 14.75
CA GLY A 190 -9.88 13.03 14.72
C GLY A 190 -10.53 13.12 16.09
N ASN A 191 -11.80 13.53 16.11
CA ASN A 191 -12.56 13.72 17.35
C ASN A 191 -13.36 12.48 17.78
N ASN A 192 -13.43 11.45 16.94
CA ASN A 192 -14.14 10.20 17.24
C ASN A 192 -13.13 9.07 17.47
N GLU A 193 -12.80 8.80 18.74
CA GLU A 193 -11.82 7.77 19.11
C GLU A 193 -12.09 6.40 18.48
N LYS A 194 -13.36 5.96 18.41
CA LYS A 194 -13.72 4.66 17.84
C LYS A 194 -13.37 4.62 16.35
N MET A 195 -13.81 5.64 15.61
CA MET A 195 -13.54 5.73 14.17
C MET A 195 -12.06 5.92 13.87
N LEU A 196 -11.33 6.69 14.70
CA LEU A 196 -9.89 6.88 14.56
C LEU A 196 -9.10 5.58 14.80
N LYS A 197 -9.48 4.80 15.84
CA LYS A 197 -8.91 3.46 16.12
C LYS A 197 -9.22 2.48 14.98
N GLU A 198 -10.44 2.49 14.44
CA GLU A 198 -10.83 1.69 13.28
C GLU A 198 -10.11 2.09 11.99
N ALA A 199 -9.89 3.38 11.76
CA ALA A 199 -9.16 3.88 10.60
C ALA A 199 -7.67 3.51 10.65
N ASN A 200 -7.02 3.64 11.81
CA ASN A 200 -5.63 3.21 11.99
C ASN A 200 -5.48 1.69 11.86
N PHE A 201 -6.43 0.91 12.37
CA PHE A 201 -6.50 -0.53 12.14
C PHE A 201 -6.60 -0.87 10.64
N MET A 202 -7.50 -0.21 9.91
CA MET A 202 -7.63 -0.41 8.46
C MET A 202 -6.40 0.07 7.67
N TYR A 203 -5.66 1.06 8.17
CA TYR A 203 -4.36 1.47 7.64
C TYR A 203 -3.31 0.37 7.84
N ALA A 204 -3.24 -0.24 9.03
CA ALA A 204 -2.37 -1.37 9.34
C ALA A 204 -2.66 -2.59 8.45
N VAL A 205 -3.93 -2.94 8.27
CA VAL A 205 -4.37 -4.02 7.38
C VAL A 205 -4.01 -3.72 5.92
N SER A 206 -4.15 -2.47 5.48
CA SER A 206 -3.75 -2.04 4.14
C SER A 206 -2.23 -2.15 3.92
N ALA A 207 -1.43 -1.85 4.95
CA ALA A 207 0.03 -1.98 4.92
C ALA A 207 0.47 -3.45 4.96
N LYS A 208 -0.21 -4.31 5.73
CA LYS A 208 0.01 -5.76 5.73
C LYS A 208 -0.24 -6.37 4.35
N ARG A 209 -1.28 -5.90 3.65
CA ARG A 209 -1.54 -6.33 2.28
C ARG A 209 -0.49 -5.81 1.30
N ALA A 210 -0.09 -4.54 1.39
CA ALA A 210 1.00 -3.98 0.61
C ALA A 210 2.33 -4.73 0.81
N GLN A 211 2.66 -5.12 2.05
CA GLN A 211 3.83 -5.94 2.39
C GLN A 211 3.80 -7.29 1.65
N PHE A 212 2.66 -7.97 1.68
CA PHE A 212 2.48 -9.29 1.04
C PHE A 212 2.46 -9.22 -0.49
N GLU A 213 1.79 -8.21 -1.07
CA GLU A 213 1.70 -8.01 -2.53
C GLU A 213 2.94 -7.30 -3.11
N ASN A 214 3.91 -6.93 -2.27
CA ASN A 214 5.14 -6.19 -2.57
C ASN A 214 4.91 -4.88 -3.36
N ASN A 215 4.09 -3.99 -2.80
CA ASN A 215 3.85 -2.64 -3.32
C ASN A 215 5.17 -1.92 -3.66
N ASP A 216 5.18 -1.21 -4.79
CA ASP A 216 6.33 -0.49 -5.36
C ASP A 216 7.62 -1.30 -5.49
N GLY A 217 7.51 -2.63 -5.50
CA GLY A 217 8.65 -3.56 -5.52
C GLY A 217 9.43 -3.65 -4.20
N ARG A 218 9.08 -2.87 -3.18
CA ARG A 218 9.84 -2.72 -1.93
C ARG A 218 9.08 -2.99 -0.62
N ALA A 219 7.76 -3.03 -0.63
CA ALA A 219 6.97 -3.18 0.60
C ALA A 219 7.27 -4.50 1.34
N SER A 220 7.73 -5.54 0.65
CA SER A 220 8.09 -6.83 1.27
C SER A 220 9.35 -6.78 2.16
N GLU A 221 10.17 -5.71 2.09
CA GLU A 221 11.36 -5.55 2.94
C GLU A 221 11.03 -5.56 4.44
N SER A 222 9.93 -4.92 4.84
CA SER A 222 9.45 -4.84 6.23
C SER A 222 8.06 -4.19 6.28
N PHE A 223 7.35 -4.33 7.41
CA PHE A 223 6.09 -3.62 7.61
C PHE A 223 6.26 -2.09 7.55
N SER A 224 7.37 -1.56 8.09
CA SER A 224 7.73 -0.14 7.98
C SER A 224 7.96 0.31 6.53
N ALA A 225 8.58 -0.54 5.68
CA ALA A 225 8.71 -0.27 4.25
C ALA A 225 7.35 -0.29 3.54
N ALA A 226 6.43 -1.17 3.93
CA ALA A 226 5.07 -1.19 3.42
C ALA A 226 4.27 0.06 3.83
N LEU A 227 4.42 0.53 5.07
CA LEU A 227 3.84 1.80 5.51
C LEU A 227 4.38 2.99 4.69
N ALA A 228 5.68 2.99 4.35
CA ALA A 228 6.27 4.01 3.49
C ALA A 228 5.74 3.97 2.05
N THR A 229 5.40 2.80 1.50
CA THR A 229 4.73 2.72 0.18
C THR A 229 3.33 3.33 0.19
N LEU A 230 2.61 3.28 1.32
CA LEU A 230 1.28 3.89 1.47
C LEU A 230 1.31 5.42 1.59
N ASP A 231 2.49 6.04 1.70
CA ASP A 231 2.68 7.50 1.77
C ASP A 231 3.45 7.98 0.52
N SER A 232 2.96 7.58 -0.66
CA SER A 232 3.61 7.80 -1.96
C SER A 232 2.61 8.18 -3.07
N TRP A 233 3.03 8.15 -4.35
CA TRP A 233 2.17 8.45 -5.50
C TRP A 233 1.41 7.21 -5.99
N GLU A 234 0.36 6.83 -5.27
CA GLU A 234 -0.50 5.68 -5.60
C GLU A 234 -1.59 6.02 -6.63
N HIS A 235 -2.07 5.04 -7.41
CA HIS A 235 -3.27 5.19 -8.23
C HIS A 235 -4.56 5.19 -7.40
N THR A 236 -5.57 5.94 -7.85
CA THR A 236 -6.86 6.19 -7.17
C THR A 236 -7.59 4.94 -6.65
N HIS A 237 -7.37 3.77 -7.26
CA HIS A 237 -8.03 2.52 -6.89
C HIS A 237 -7.30 1.72 -5.79
N GLU A 238 -6.02 1.99 -5.54
CA GLU A 238 -5.17 1.12 -4.73
C GLU A 238 -5.61 1.06 -3.27
N GLY A 239 -6.03 2.18 -2.68
CA GLY A 239 -6.58 2.21 -1.32
C GLY A 239 -7.82 1.33 -1.15
N LEU A 240 -8.69 1.25 -2.17
CA LEU A 240 -9.85 0.34 -2.15
C LEU A 240 -9.42 -1.12 -2.35
N TYR A 241 -8.41 -1.38 -3.18
CA TYR A 241 -7.92 -2.74 -3.42
C TYR A 241 -7.17 -3.29 -2.19
N ARG A 242 -6.33 -2.48 -1.53
CA ARG A 242 -5.62 -2.84 -0.29
C ARG A 242 -6.58 -3.09 0.90
N LEU A 243 -7.77 -2.50 0.88
CA LEU A 243 -8.88 -2.81 1.80
C LEU A 243 -9.70 -4.08 1.42
N GLY A 244 -9.31 -4.81 0.37
CA GLY A 244 -10.01 -6.02 -0.05
C GLY A 244 -11.29 -5.77 -0.84
N LEU A 245 -11.47 -4.58 -1.40
CA LEU A 245 -12.70 -4.18 -2.10
C LEU A 245 -12.60 -4.24 -3.63
N LYS A 246 -11.54 -4.84 -4.19
CA LYS A 246 -11.28 -4.89 -5.64
C LYS A 246 -12.49 -5.32 -6.48
N ASN A 247 -13.20 -6.37 -6.06
CA ASN A 247 -14.38 -6.89 -6.76
C ASN A 247 -15.65 -6.02 -6.58
N TYR A 248 -15.58 -4.95 -5.79
CA TYR A 248 -16.67 -4.07 -5.39
C TYR A 248 -16.51 -2.63 -5.91
N VAL A 249 -15.44 -2.34 -6.65
CA VAL A 249 -15.22 -1.03 -7.30
C VAL A 249 -15.91 -1.00 -8.66
N GLU A 250 -16.58 0.10 -8.98
CA GLU A 250 -17.16 0.40 -10.28
C GLU A 250 -16.75 1.82 -10.71
N GLN A 251 -16.40 2.02 -11.99
CA GLN A 251 -16.13 3.36 -12.52
C GLN A 251 -17.45 4.17 -12.61
N THR A 252 -17.38 5.45 -12.25
CA THR A 252 -18.55 6.33 -12.18
C THR A 252 -18.12 7.79 -12.40
N SER A 253 -19.06 8.72 -12.38
CA SER A 253 -18.79 10.16 -12.45
C SER A 253 -18.71 10.79 -11.04
N ALA A 254 -17.92 11.86 -10.87
CA ALA A 254 -17.85 12.54 -9.57
C ALA A 254 -19.18 13.20 -9.16
N ILE A 255 -20.12 13.43 -10.09
CA ILE A 255 -21.48 13.85 -9.74
C ILE A 255 -22.25 12.75 -9.00
N ASP A 256 -21.99 11.46 -9.26
CA ASP A 256 -22.58 10.34 -8.50
C ASP A 256 -22.12 10.37 -7.03
N LEU A 257 -20.82 10.53 -6.80
CA LEU A 257 -20.27 10.67 -5.45
C LEU A 257 -20.80 11.95 -4.78
N ALA A 258 -20.91 13.04 -5.54
CA ALA A 258 -21.48 14.31 -5.06
C ALA A 258 -23.01 14.28 -4.85
N ASN A 259 -23.67 13.18 -5.22
CA ASN A 259 -25.06 12.86 -4.88
C ASN A 259 -25.15 11.83 -3.74
N GLY A 260 -24.02 11.44 -3.14
CA GLY A 260 -23.94 10.64 -1.92
C GLY A 260 -23.48 9.19 -2.12
N ALA A 261 -23.16 8.76 -3.35
CA ALA A 261 -22.57 7.44 -3.57
C ALA A 261 -21.20 7.33 -2.86
N PRO A 262 -20.91 6.23 -2.14
CA PRO A 262 -19.63 6.04 -1.49
C PRO A 262 -18.54 5.72 -2.51
N GLY A 263 -17.41 6.41 -2.43
CA GLY A 263 -16.35 6.26 -3.42
C GLY A 263 -15.22 7.27 -3.28
N VAL A 264 -14.29 7.21 -4.23
CA VAL A 264 -13.11 8.06 -4.32
C VAL A 264 -12.94 8.66 -5.72
N MET A 265 -12.30 9.82 -5.80
CA MET A 265 -11.97 10.48 -7.07
C MET A 265 -10.59 11.13 -6.98
N ALA A 266 -9.91 11.28 -8.12
CA ALA A 266 -8.65 12.02 -8.23
C ALA A 266 -8.90 13.40 -8.84
N SER A 267 -8.27 14.44 -8.30
CA SER A 267 -8.32 15.82 -8.79
C SER A 267 -7.17 16.61 -8.13
N ASP A 268 -6.61 17.62 -8.81
CA ASP A 268 -5.63 18.55 -8.22
C ASP A 268 -4.40 17.84 -7.56
N ASN A 269 -3.95 16.72 -8.14
CA ASN A 269 -2.91 15.83 -7.60
C ASN A 269 -3.20 15.23 -6.20
N HIS A 270 -4.47 15.05 -5.84
CA HIS A 270 -4.91 14.45 -4.58
C HIS A 270 -6.10 13.51 -4.81
N VAL A 271 -6.34 12.57 -3.88
CA VAL A 271 -7.47 11.64 -3.95
C VAL A 271 -8.41 11.86 -2.78
N TYR A 272 -9.69 12.10 -3.09
CA TYR A 272 -10.72 12.54 -2.14
C TYR A 272 -11.84 11.52 -2.04
N THR A 273 -12.40 11.35 -0.85
CA THR A 273 -13.80 10.95 -0.68
C THR A 273 -14.69 12.18 -0.92
N VAL A 274 -15.92 11.97 -1.40
CA VAL A 274 -16.92 13.04 -1.51
C VAL A 274 -17.96 12.85 -0.40
N LEU A 275 -18.00 13.78 0.55
CA LEU A 275 -18.86 13.75 1.73
C LEU A 275 -19.78 14.97 1.72
N ASN A 276 -21.07 14.77 2.03
CA ASN A 276 -22.11 15.80 1.98
C ASN A 276 -22.10 16.61 0.67
N GLY A 277 -21.80 15.94 -0.45
CA GLY A 277 -21.76 16.51 -1.80
C GLY A 277 -20.53 17.37 -2.13
N ARG A 278 -19.45 17.30 -1.33
CA ARG A 278 -18.21 18.09 -1.46
C ARG A 278 -16.96 17.23 -1.28
N LYS A 279 -15.84 17.63 -1.88
CA LYS A 279 -14.53 16.99 -1.66
C LYS A 279 -14.13 17.13 -0.17
N ASP A 280 -13.71 16.04 0.46
CA ASP A 280 -13.13 16.06 1.81
C ASP A 280 -11.66 16.52 1.75
N ASP A 281 -11.43 17.80 1.99
CA ASP A 281 -10.12 18.44 1.98
C ASP A 281 -9.53 18.42 3.39
N TYR A 282 -8.83 17.33 3.73
CA TYR A 282 -8.18 17.10 5.03
C TYR A 282 -9.14 17.24 6.24
N GLY A 283 -10.32 16.61 6.18
CA GLY A 283 -11.34 16.70 7.23
C GLY A 283 -12.03 18.07 7.26
N THR A 284 -12.22 18.67 6.09
CA THR A 284 -13.05 19.88 5.90
C THR A 284 -13.81 19.76 4.57
N LEU A 285 -15.04 20.28 4.52
CA LEU A 285 -15.87 20.21 3.31
C LEU A 285 -15.48 21.29 2.31
N GLY A 286 -14.65 20.92 1.33
CA GLY A 286 -14.17 21.78 0.25
C GLY A 286 -15.24 22.07 -0.82
N TYR A 287 -14.79 22.23 -2.07
CA TYR A 287 -15.67 22.47 -3.21
C TYR A 287 -16.48 21.21 -3.61
N ARG A 288 -17.61 21.40 -4.30
CA ARG A 288 -18.27 20.32 -5.04
C ARG A 288 -17.34 19.95 -6.22
N PRO A 289 -17.08 18.66 -6.49
CA PRO A 289 -16.26 18.26 -7.64
C PRO A 289 -16.92 18.62 -8.97
N ALA A 290 -16.14 18.64 -10.06
CA ALA A 290 -16.71 18.94 -11.37
C ALA A 290 -17.53 17.73 -11.85
N PRO A 291 -18.71 17.91 -12.47
CA PRO A 291 -19.61 16.78 -12.78
C PRO A 291 -19.02 15.72 -13.72
N TRP A 292 -18.01 16.10 -14.51
CA TRP A 292 -17.33 15.26 -15.49
C TRP A 292 -16.03 14.61 -14.99
N ASP A 293 -15.61 14.87 -13.74
CA ASP A 293 -14.42 14.22 -13.19
C ASP A 293 -14.64 12.70 -13.06
N SER A 294 -13.64 11.89 -13.43
CA SER A 294 -13.71 10.43 -13.33
C SER A 294 -13.59 9.98 -11.87
N ALA A 295 -14.43 9.04 -11.47
CA ALA A 295 -14.55 8.58 -10.10
C ALA A 295 -14.70 7.04 -10.01
N LEU A 296 -14.53 6.52 -8.81
CA LEU A 296 -14.70 5.11 -8.46
C LEU A 296 -15.68 5.01 -7.30
N LYS A 297 -16.80 4.30 -7.48
CA LYS A 297 -17.77 4.02 -6.39
C LYS A 297 -17.65 2.59 -5.88
N LEU A 298 -18.16 2.38 -4.67
CA LEU A 298 -18.35 1.06 -4.07
C LEU A 298 -19.80 0.60 -4.24
N ARG A 299 -19.98 -0.60 -4.78
CA ARG A 299 -21.30 -1.26 -4.97
C ARG A 299 -21.78 -2.03 -3.74
#